data_AF-A0A5C8T8R2-F1
#
_entry.id   AF-A0A5C8T8R2-F1
#
_cell.length_a   1.000
_cell.length_b   1.000
_cell.length_c   1.000
_cell.angle_alpha   90.00
_cell.angle_beta   90.00
_cell.angle_gamma   90.00
#
_symmetry.space_group_name_H-M   'P 1'
#
loop_
_entity.id
_entity.type
_entity.pdbx_description
1 polymer ?
#
loop_
_entity_poly.entity_id
_entity_poly.type
_entity_poly.pdbx_seq_one_letter_code
_entity_poly.pdbx_strand_id
1 'polypeptide(L)'
;MVPSPLPVLVPPLRDAALLALARLAPLLHRTPTWQAADGASVRAAGLRSLARRADAAAVLGEAAGPLVRGIPLVPYLAPGGAYGPAWAGHPFASPAMRASYRLREPDITRALAALMGPAAGKRGAPRAIAFLRLLTELAGADTVRATLADEIRPSVAAEYQIARAAKRSAKATASKPGGSKPTRIDLLFEWTADAQGRRAVVVIEAKLGASVGEGQLKPYREEAQRRARGGPVALVLLTVVPDSAERRHRAWAAVRWFALLRRWEGVLAAAGDDDPEFARVRAHLWRFILSNRRPPA
;
A
#
# COMPACT_ATOMS: atom_id res chain seq x y z
N MET A 1 15.32 -28.59 -43.77
CA MET A 1 14.59 -28.87 -42.51
C MET A 1 15.58 -28.79 -41.37
N VAL A 2 15.47 -27.77 -40.53
CA VAL A 2 16.34 -27.55 -39.36
C VAL A 2 15.57 -28.02 -38.11
N PRO A 3 16.16 -28.81 -37.20
CA PRO A 3 15.45 -29.27 -36.02
C PRO A 3 15.27 -28.12 -35.02
N SER A 4 14.06 -28.00 -34.49
CA SER A 4 13.67 -27.03 -33.47
C SER A 4 14.34 -27.39 -32.13
N PRO A 5 14.96 -26.45 -31.39
CA PRO A 5 15.51 -26.75 -30.08
C PRO A 5 14.40 -26.88 -29.03
N LEU A 6 14.47 -27.95 -28.23
CA LEU A 6 13.59 -28.23 -27.10
C LEU A 6 13.69 -27.15 -26.00
N PRO A 7 12.62 -26.93 -25.21
CA PRO A 7 12.62 -25.93 -24.15
C PRO A 7 13.55 -26.33 -22.99
N VAL A 8 14.36 -25.36 -22.55
CA VAL A 8 15.20 -25.44 -21.36
C VAL A 8 14.30 -25.51 -20.12
N LEU A 9 14.32 -26.65 -19.42
CA LEU A 9 13.67 -26.84 -18.13
C LEU A 9 14.37 -25.97 -17.06
N VAL A 10 13.59 -25.12 -16.41
CA VAL A 10 14.01 -24.35 -15.22
C VAL A 10 14.24 -25.33 -14.06
N PRO A 11 15.38 -25.29 -13.35
CA PRO A 11 15.68 -26.27 -12.30
C PRO A 11 14.77 -26.08 -11.08
N PRO A 12 14.49 -27.16 -10.31
CA PRO A 12 13.65 -27.09 -9.12
C PRO A 12 14.26 -26.14 -8.06
N LEU A 13 13.39 -25.47 -7.29
CA LEU A 13 13.69 -24.45 -6.27
C LEU A 13 14.80 -24.81 -5.26
N ARG A 14 15.14 -26.09 -5.12
CA ARG A 14 16.23 -26.60 -4.28
C ARG A 14 17.61 -26.19 -4.82
N ASP A 15 17.75 -26.12 -6.14
CA ASP A 15 19.03 -25.85 -6.80
C ASP A 15 19.35 -24.35 -6.84
N ALA A 16 18.33 -23.48 -6.85
CA ALA A 16 18.54 -22.03 -6.76
C ALA A 16 19.04 -21.58 -5.38
N ALA A 17 18.55 -22.21 -4.31
CA ALA A 17 19.05 -21.97 -2.95
C ALA A 17 20.48 -22.52 -2.76
N LEU A 18 20.77 -23.69 -3.33
CA LEU A 18 22.13 -24.27 -3.37
C LEU A 18 23.08 -23.43 -4.23
N LEU A 19 22.65 -22.88 -5.36
CA LEU A 19 23.46 -21.96 -6.17
C LEU A 19 23.73 -20.63 -5.45
N ALA A 20 22.75 -20.09 -4.75
CA ALA A 20 22.94 -18.87 -3.95
C ALA A 20 23.90 -19.11 -2.78
N LEU A 21 23.81 -20.26 -2.11
CA LEU A 21 24.77 -20.69 -1.09
C LEU A 21 26.16 -20.98 -1.67
N ALA A 22 26.25 -21.60 -2.84
CA ALA A 22 27.51 -21.87 -3.54
C ALA A 22 28.21 -20.59 -4.03
N ARG A 23 27.46 -19.55 -4.39
CA ARG A 23 28.01 -18.21 -4.72
C ARG A 23 28.50 -17.45 -3.49
N LEU A 24 27.97 -17.78 -2.30
CA LEU A 24 28.47 -17.27 -1.03
C LEU A 24 29.62 -18.10 -0.45
N ALA A 25 29.85 -19.33 -0.94
CA ALA A 25 30.88 -20.25 -0.44
C ALA A 25 32.33 -19.71 -0.55
N PRO A 26 32.75 -18.99 -1.62
CA PRO A 26 34.07 -18.37 -1.68
C PRO A 26 34.28 -17.28 -0.61
N LEU A 27 33.19 -16.63 -0.16
CA LEU A 27 33.22 -15.61 0.89
C LEU A 27 33.23 -16.22 2.31
N LEU A 28 32.97 -17.52 2.43
CA LEU A 28 32.89 -18.27 3.70
C LEU A 28 34.12 -19.17 3.93
N HIS A 29 35.03 -19.29 2.96
CA HIS A 29 36.22 -20.16 2.99
C HIS A 29 37.34 -19.76 3.96
N ARG A 30 37.11 -18.80 4.87
CA ARG A 30 38.08 -18.44 5.93
C ARG A 30 37.79 -19.08 7.30
N THR A 31 36.98 -20.14 7.36
CA THR A 31 36.81 -20.92 8.61
C THR A 31 36.96 -22.43 8.36
N PRO A 32 37.86 -23.16 9.07
CA PRO A 32 38.33 -24.47 8.63
C PRO A 32 37.44 -25.67 8.98
N THR A 33 36.25 -25.51 9.56
CA THR A 33 35.49 -26.66 10.10
C THR A 33 34.02 -26.61 9.71
N TRP A 34 33.71 -27.11 8.51
CA TRP A 34 32.33 -27.17 7.98
C TRP A 34 31.87 -28.55 7.54
N GLN A 35 32.68 -29.60 7.72
CA GLN A 35 32.35 -30.94 7.21
C GLN A 35 31.35 -31.75 8.06
N ALA A 36 30.76 -31.20 9.13
CA ALA A 36 29.79 -31.95 9.96
C ALA A 36 28.62 -31.12 10.52
N ALA A 37 28.39 -29.89 10.05
CA ALA A 37 27.33 -29.05 10.60
C ALA A 37 25.97 -29.36 9.94
N ASP A 38 24.93 -29.57 10.76
CA ASP A 38 23.57 -29.66 10.26
C ASP A 38 23.15 -28.36 9.53
N GLY A 39 22.19 -28.48 8.60
CA GLY A 39 21.76 -27.34 7.79
C GLY A 39 21.20 -26.17 8.62
N ALA A 40 20.82 -26.40 9.88
CA ALA A 40 20.35 -25.36 10.79
C ALA A 40 21.51 -24.49 11.32
N SER A 41 22.61 -25.13 11.70
CA SER A 41 23.84 -24.49 12.18
C SER A 41 24.49 -23.64 11.09
N VAL A 42 24.46 -24.14 9.85
CA VAL A 42 24.92 -23.41 8.65
C VAL A 42 24.12 -22.13 8.43
N ARG A 43 22.79 -22.21 8.50
CA ARG A 43 21.89 -21.05 8.35
C ARG A 43 22.11 -20.03 9.47
N ALA A 44 22.24 -20.48 10.72
CA ALA A 44 22.45 -19.61 11.86
C ALA A 44 23.79 -18.85 11.79
N ALA A 45 24.86 -19.53 11.36
CA ALA A 45 26.17 -18.91 11.17
C ALA A 45 26.17 -17.91 9.99
N GLY A 46 25.53 -18.25 8.87
CA GLY A 46 25.36 -17.34 7.73
C GLY A 46 24.61 -16.06 8.10
N LEU A 47 23.50 -16.17 8.83
CA LEU A 47 22.73 -15.02 9.32
C LEU A 47 23.54 -14.14 10.29
N ARG A 48 24.32 -14.75 11.19
CA ARG A 48 25.21 -14.00 12.11
C ARG A 48 26.37 -13.29 11.40
N SER A 49 26.82 -13.82 10.27
CA SER A 49 27.88 -13.19 9.45
C SER A 49 27.31 -12.02 8.65
N LEU A 50 26.14 -12.21 8.03
CA LEU A 50 25.41 -11.15 7.32
C LEU A 50 24.99 -10.00 8.25
N ALA A 51 24.52 -10.29 9.47
CA ALA A 51 24.13 -9.26 10.43
C ALA A 51 25.27 -8.33 10.88
N ARG A 52 26.53 -8.74 10.68
CA ARG A 52 27.73 -7.96 11.04
C ARG A 52 28.28 -7.10 9.90
N ARG A 53 27.68 -7.18 8.71
CA ARG A 53 28.13 -6.43 7.53
C ARG A 53 27.31 -5.15 7.36
N ALA A 54 27.99 -4.02 7.20
CA ALA A 54 27.36 -2.72 6.94
C ALA A 54 26.61 -2.66 5.60
N ASP A 55 26.98 -3.52 4.65
CA ASP A 55 26.41 -3.60 3.29
C ASP A 55 25.41 -4.76 3.11
N ALA A 56 25.03 -5.46 4.20
CA ALA A 56 24.19 -6.65 4.15
C ALA A 56 22.84 -6.44 3.44
N ALA A 57 22.27 -5.25 3.55
CA ALA A 57 21.01 -4.88 2.90
C ALA A 57 21.12 -4.84 1.37
N ALA A 58 22.27 -4.42 0.83
CA ALA A 58 22.51 -4.39 -0.62
C ALA A 58 22.73 -5.80 -1.16
N VAL A 59 23.52 -6.62 -0.47
CA VAL A 59 23.80 -8.01 -0.83
C VAL A 59 22.53 -8.88 -0.75
N LEU A 60 21.68 -8.65 0.25
CA LEU A 60 20.40 -9.36 0.37
C LEU A 60 19.37 -8.86 -0.65
N GLY A 61 19.43 -7.60 -1.08
CA GLY A 61 18.48 -7.03 -2.05
C GLY A 61 18.42 -7.78 -3.38
N GLU A 62 19.57 -8.19 -3.93
CA GLU A 62 19.62 -8.92 -5.20
C GLU A 62 19.29 -10.42 -5.06
N ALA A 63 19.55 -11.03 -3.91
CA ALA A 63 19.31 -12.45 -3.65
C ALA A 63 17.97 -12.76 -2.94
N ALA A 64 17.27 -11.75 -2.42
CA ALA A 64 16.07 -11.92 -1.60
C ALA A 64 14.82 -12.33 -2.39
N GLY A 65 14.74 -12.03 -3.69
CA GLY A 65 13.56 -12.34 -4.51
C GLY A 65 13.15 -13.83 -4.45
N PRO A 66 14.09 -14.77 -4.60
CA PRO A 66 13.82 -16.21 -4.44
C PRO A 66 13.82 -16.70 -2.99
N LEU A 67 14.62 -16.12 -2.09
CA LEU A 67 14.73 -16.54 -0.68
C LEU A 67 13.54 -16.13 0.20
N VAL A 68 12.80 -15.08 -0.17
CA VAL A 68 11.68 -14.53 0.62
C VAL A 68 10.34 -15.24 0.33
N ARG A 69 10.31 -16.23 -0.58
CA ARG A 69 9.19 -17.18 -0.63
C ARG A 69 9.28 -18.16 0.54
N GLY A 70 8.74 -17.76 1.69
CA GLY A 70 8.55 -18.64 2.85
C GLY A 70 9.45 -18.36 4.06
N ILE A 71 10.32 -17.33 4.02
CA ILE A 71 11.04 -16.87 5.21
C ILE A 71 10.26 -15.71 5.84
N PRO A 72 9.90 -15.79 7.14
CA PRO A 72 9.30 -14.65 7.84
C PRO A 72 10.34 -13.52 7.86
N LEU A 73 9.92 -12.29 7.54
CA LEU A 73 10.75 -11.08 7.43
C LEU A 73 11.27 -10.58 8.80
N VAL A 74 11.77 -11.50 9.64
CA VAL A 74 12.18 -11.30 11.03
C VAL A 74 13.34 -10.29 11.22
N PRO A 75 14.29 -10.05 10.29
CA PRO A 75 15.33 -9.04 10.56
C PRO A 75 14.80 -7.59 10.54
N TYR A 76 13.52 -7.35 10.23
CA TYR A 76 12.88 -6.03 10.32
C TYR A 76 12.01 -5.86 11.58
N LEU A 77 12.12 -6.78 12.55
CA LEU A 77 11.36 -6.79 13.81
C LEU A 77 12.18 -6.31 15.03
N ALA A 78 13.24 -5.52 14.83
CA ALA A 78 13.71 -4.64 15.89
C ALA A 78 12.58 -3.64 16.24
N PRO A 79 12.57 -3.01 17.44
CA PRO A 79 11.56 -2.01 17.77
C PRO A 79 11.59 -0.89 16.71
N GLY A 80 10.59 -0.89 15.81
CA GLY A 80 10.41 0.15 14.79
C GLY A 80 11.16 -0.03 13.46
N GLY A 81 11.33 -1.26 12.95
CA GLY A 81 11.91 -1.51 11.61
C GLY A 81 11.28 -0.68 10.47
N ALA A 82 11.79 -0.84 9.24
CA ALA A 82 11.42 0.01 8.09
C ALA A 82 9.91 0.05 7.77
N TYR A 83 9.13 -0.86 8.35
CA TYR A 83 7.69 -1.05 8.13
C TYR A 83 6.83 -0.83 9.37
N GLY A 84 7.42 -0.40 10.49
CA GLY A 84 6.73 -0.24 11.77
C GLY A 84 7.24 -1.20 12.85
N PRO A 85 6.73 -1.08 14.09
CA PRO A 85 7.08 -1.97 15.19
C PRO A 85 6.54 -3.38 14.96
N ALA A 86 7.19 -4.38 15.54
CA ALA A 86 6.71 -5.76 15.54
C ALA A 86 5.56 -5.94 16.55
N TRP A 87 4.44 -6.54 16.13
CA TRP A 87 3.27 -6.78 16.98
C TRP A 87 2.33 -7.84 16.38
N ALA A 88 1.38 -8.36 17.15
CA ALA A 88 0.48 -9.44 16.71
C ALA A 88 -0.35 -9.07 15.46
N GLY A 89 -0.79 -7.81 15.37
CA GLY A 89 -1.52 -7.26 14.23
C GLY A 89 -0.65 -6.87 13.03
N HIS A 90 0.66 -7.13 13.05
CA HIS A 90 1.55 -6.67 12.00
C HIS A 90 1.24 -7.34 10.65
N PRO A 91 1.18 -6.60 9.53
CA PRO A 91 0.82 -7.15 8.22
C PRO A 91 1.74 -8.30 7.76
N PHE A 92 3.03 -8.29 8.12
CA PHE A 92 3.94 -9.39 7.77
C PHE A 92 3.84 -10.63 8.67
N ALA A 93 3.14 -10.54 9.80
CA ALA A 93 2.76 -11.71 10.60
C ALA A 93 1.52 -12.41 10.01
N SER A 94 0.73 -11.69 9.24
CA SER A 94 -0.47 -12.24 8.60
C SER A 94 -0.11 -12.97 7.30
N PRO A 95 -0.61 -14.20 7.08
CA PRO A 95 -0.53 -14.81 5.77
C PRO A 95 -1.32 -13.93 4.82
N ALA A 96 -0.69 -13.42 3.76
CA ALA A 96 -1.47 -12.65 2.80
C ALA A 96 -2.61 -13.51 2.27
N MET A 97 -3.69 -12.83 1.89
CA MET A 97 -4.86 -13.48 1.35
C MET A 97 -4.45 -14.45 0.25
N ARG A 98 -4.67 -15.75 0.49
CA ARG A 98 -4.56 -16.82 -0.51
C ARG A 98 -5.75 -16.76 -1.45
N ALA A 99 -6.06 -15.56 -1.93
CA ALA A 99 -7.00 -15.40 -3.01
C ALA A 99 -6.35 -16.06 -4.23
N SER A 100 -7.01 -17.05 -4.80
CA SER A 100 -6.69 -17.60 -6.11
C SER A 100 -6.73 -16.52 -7.22
N TYR A 101 -7.24 -15.33 -6.89
CA TYR A 101 -7.27 -14.14 -7.71
C TYR A 101 -6.35 -13.04 -7.15
N ARG A 102 -5.66 -12.34 -8.05
CA ARG A 102 -4.88 -11.14 -7.73
C ARG A 102 -5.86 -10.00 -7.42
N LEU A 103 -5.84 -9.42 -6.21
CA LEU A 103 -6.65 -8.24 -5.93
C LEU A 103 -6.26 -7.12 -6.88
N ARG A 104 -7.24 -6.42 -7.42
CA ARG A 104 -7.01 -5.21 -8.20
C ARG A 104 -7.06 -4.01 -7.27
N GLU A 105 -6.55 -2.88 -7.74
CA GLU A 105 -6.58 -1.61 -7.02
C GLU A 105 -7.97 -1.25 -6.45
N PRO A 106 -9.08 -1.41 -7.19
CA PRO A 106 -10.41 -1.11 -6.64
C PRO A 106 -10.86 -2.08 -5.54
N ASP A 107 -10.38 -3.33 -5.56
CA ASP A 107 -10.71 -4.31 -4.52
C ASP A 107 -10.01 -3.93 -3.21
N ILE A 108 -8.79 -3.38 -3.30
CA ILE A 108 -8.02 -2.92 -2.13
C ILE A 108 -8.67 -1.66 -1.52
N THR A 109 -9.04 -0.67 -2.33
CA THR A 109 -9.68 0.55 -1.81
C THR A 109 -11.05 0.24 -1.21
N ARG A 110 -11.83 -0.68 -1.80
CA ARG A 110 -13.09 -1.17 -1.21
C ARG A 110 -12.88 -1.84 0.14
N ALA A 111 -11.90 -2.74 0.24
CA ALA A 111 -11.58 -3.42 1.49
C ALA A 111 -11.12 -2.43 2.58
N LEU A 112 -10.27 -1.47 2.23
CA LEU A 112 -9.83 -0.41 3.14
C LEU A 112 -11.02 0.44 3.64
N ALA A 113 -11.91 0.88 2.75
CA ALA A 113 -13.08 1.66 3.13
C ALA A 113 -14.02 0.88 4.06
N ALA A 114 -14.24 -0.41 3.81
CA ALA A 114 -15.04 -1.26 4.68
C ALA A 114 -14.41 -1.38 6.09
N LEU A 115 -13.09 -1.61 6.14
CA LEU A 115 -12.36 -1.85 7.39
C LEU A 115 -12.05 -0.58 8.20
N MET A 116 -12.17 0.60 7.58
CA MET A 116 -12.17 1.91 8.24
C MET A 116 -13.58 2.48 8.46
N GLY A 117 -14.60 1.84 7.88
CA GLY A 117 -15.98 2.32 7.92
C GLY A 117 -16.81 1.66 9.01
N PRO A 118 -18.14 1.87 8.98
CA PRO A 118 -19.07 1.29 9.95
C PRO A 118 -19.06 -0.25 10.00
N ALA A 119 -18.71 -0.91 8.89
CA ALA A 119 -18.63 -2.37 8.80
C ALA A 119 -17.58 -2.98 9.75
N ALA A 120 -16.55 -2.23 10.13
CA ALA A 120 -15.55 -2.64 11.13
C ALA A 120 -15.99 -2.41 12.59
N GLY A 121 -17.24 -2.03 12.82
CA GLY A 121 -17.78 -1.78 14.16
C GLY A 121 -17.00 -0.71 14.91
N LYS A 122 -16.65 -1.00 16.18
CA LYS A 122 -15.94 -0.05 17.06
C LYS A 122 -14.52 0.28 16.60
N ARG A 123 -13.91 -0.55 15.75
CA ARG A 123 -12.53 -0.35 15.25
C ARG A 123 -12.46 0.59 14.05
N GLY A 124 -13.56 0.74 13.29
CA GLY A 124 -13.57 1.51 12.03
C GLY A 124 -13.20 2.98 12.21
N ALA A 125 -13.95 3.73 13.02
CA ALA A 125 -13.72 5.16 13.19
C ALA A 125 -12.30 5.50 13.70
N PRO A 126 -11.74 4.82 14.73
CA PRO A 126 -10.35 5.04 15.13
C PRO A 126 -9.34 4.83 14.00
N ARG A 127 -9.50 3.79 13.18
CA ARG A 127 -8.63 3.55 12.00
C ARG A 127 -8.73 4.68 10.99
N ALA A 128 -9.95 5.11 10.68
CA ALA A 128 -10.19 6.19 9.74
C ALA A 128 -9.58 7.52 10.21
N ILE A 129 -9.73 7.86 11.50
CA ILE A 129 -9.15 9.07 12.08
C ILE A 129 -7.62 9.01 12.03
N ALA A 130 -7.02 7.89 12.47
CA ALA A 130 -5.58 7.70 12.41
C ALA A 130 -5.03 7.82 10.98
N PHE A 131 -5.73 7.20 10.02
CA PHE A 131 -5.40 7.29 8.60
C PHE A 131 -5.48 8.73 8.08
N LEU A 132 -6.59 9.43 8.35
CA LEU A 132 -6.83 10.79 7.90
C LEU A 132 -5.85 11.79 8.51
N ARG A 133 -5.52 11.67 9.80
CA ARG A 133 -4.53 12.54 10.46
C ARG A 133 -3.17 12.45 9.80
N LEU A 134 -2.66 11.23 9.59
CA LEU A 134 -1.37 11.01 8.93
C LEU A 134 -1.40 11.45 7.46
N LEU A 135 -2.48 11.15 6.75
CA LEU A 135 -2.64 11.53 5.34
C LEU A 135 -2.66 13.05 5.17
N THR A 136 -3.45 13.75 5.98
CA THR A 136 -3.57 15.23 5.92
C THR A 136 -2.31 15.92 6.39
N GLU A 137 -1.59 15.38 7.37
CA GLU A 137 -0.24 15.85 7.74
C GLU A 137 0.73 15.71 6.55
N LEU A 138 0.86 14.51 5.97
CA LEU A 138 1.75 14.27 4.84
C LEU A 138 1.38 15.09 3.59
N ALA A 139 0.10 15.43 3.44
CA ALA A 139 -0.41 16.27 2.37
C ALA A 139 -0.25 17.78 2.63
N GLY A 140 0.18 18.21 3.82
CA GLY A 140 0.19 19.63 4.20
C GLY A 140 -1.20 20.27 4.28
N ALA A 141 -2.24 19.47 4.54
CA ALA A 141 -3.64 19.89 4.58
C ALA A 141 -4.09 20.28 5.99
N ASP A 142 -3.39 21.24 6.60
CA ASP A 142 -3.57 21.63 8.00
C ASP A 142 -4.99 22.08 8.35
N THR A 143 -5.66 22.78 7.43
CA THR A 143 -7.03 23.27 7.62
C THR A 143 -8.05 22.13 7.77
N VAL A 144 -7.90 21.05 6.99
CA VAL A 144 -8.73 19.85 7.15
C VAL A 144 -8.34 19.13 8.43
N ARG A 145 -7.03 18.97 8.69
CA ARG A 145 -6.52 18.27 9.88
C ARG A 145 -6.99 18.89 11.18
N ALA A 146 -7.06 20.23 11.25
CA ALA A 146 -7.53 20.96 12.43
C ALA A 146 -8.98 20.63 12.80
N THR A 147 -9.78 20.10 11.86
CA THR A 147 -11.16 19.67 12.10
C THR A 147 -11.29 18.20 12.52
N LEU A 148 -10.17 17.46 12.63
CA LEU A 148 -10.16 16.04 12.99
C LEU A 148 -10.09 15.82 14.52
N ALA A 149 -11.16 16.13 15.25
CA ALA A 149 -11.27 15.79 16.67
C ALA A 149 -11.34 14.26 16.89
N ASP A 150 -11.07 13.78 18.11
CA ASP A 150 -11.06 12.33 18.42
C ASP A 150 -12.48 11.71 18.37
N GLU A 151 -13.50 12.51 18.61
CA GLU A 151 -14.89 12.07 18.72
C GLU A 151 -15.63 12.01 17.38
N ILE A 152 -15.02 12.52 16.31
CA ILE A 152 -15.65 12.54 14.99
C ILE A 152 -15.88 11.11 14.49
N ARG A 153 -16.87 10.96 13.62
CA ARG A 153 -17.11 9.69 12.90
C ARG A 153 -17.12 9.97 11.42
N PRO A 154 -15.95 9.87 10.75
CA PRO A 154 -15.91 10.14 9.33
C PRO A 154 -16.66 9.04 8.57
N SER A 155 -17.53 9.44 7.65
CA SER A 155 -18.08 8.52 6.67
C SER A 155 -17.00 8.19 5.66
N VAL A 156 -16.81 6.92 5.33
CA VAL A 156 -15.84 6.46 4.34
C VAL A 156 -16.59 5.74 3.22
N ALA A 157 -16.41 6.17 1.98
CA ALA A 157 -16.97 5.53 0.80
C ALA A 157 -15.84 5.15 -0.16
N ALA A 158 -15.81 3.88 -0.59
CA ALA A 158 -15.02 3.47 -1.74
C ALA A 158 -15.84 3.60 -3.01
N GLU A 159 -15.14 3.78 -4.13
CA GLU A 159 -15.76 3.70 -5.46
C GLU A 159 -16.95 4.68 -5.63
N TYR A 160 -16.85 5.85 -5.02
CA TYR A 160 -17.94 6.83 -4.97
C TYR A 160 -18.28 7.36 -6.39
N GLN A 161 -19.52 7.14 -6.82
CA GLN A 161 -20.02 7.50 -8.15
C GLN A 161 -20.46 8.97 -8.20
N ILE A 162 -19.95 9.74 -9.17
CA ILE A 162 -20.35 11.14 -9.35
C ILE A 162 -21.60 11.22 -10.23
N ALA A 163 -22.76 11.42 -9.58
CA ALA A 163 -24.08 11.40 -10.23
C ALA A 163 -24.27 12.43 -11.37
N ARG A 164 -23.53 13.56 -11.36
CA ARG A 164 -23.66 14.62 -12.39
C ARG A 164 -23.06 14.25 -13.75
N ALA A 165 -22.03 13.40 -13.78
CA ALA A 165 -21.48 12.90 -15.05
C ALA A 165 -22.53 12.04 -15.79
N ALA A 166 -23.27 11.20 -15.06
CA ALA A 166 -24.27 10.30 -15.63
C ALA A 166 -25.43 11.04 -16.32
N LYS A 167 -25.94 12.15 -15.73
CA LYS A 167 -27.09 12.89 -16.30
C LYS A 167 -26.77 13.69 -17.57
N ARG A 168 -25.54 14.22 -17.70
CA ARG A 168 -25.13 14.92 -18.93
C ARG A 168 -24.85 13.96 -20.08
N SER A 169 -24.25 12.80 -19.79
CA SER A 169 -24.05 11.76 -20.81
C SER A 169 -25.38 11.24 -21.36
N ALA A 170 -26.39 11.02 -20.50
CA ALA A 170 -27.71 10.55 -20.93
C ALA A 170 -28.45 11.51 -21.90
N LYS A 171 -28.20 12.83 -21.82
CA LYS A 171 -28.82 13.82 -22.71
C LYS A 171 -28.02 14.09 -24.00
N ALA A 172 -26.74 13.72 -24.02
CA ALA A 172 -25.83 14.00 -25.14
C ALA A 172 -25.68 12.83 -26.14
N THR A 173 -26.12 11.61 -25.80
CA THR A 173 -25.90 10.42 -26.65
C THR A 173 -27.19 9.71 -27.04
N ALA A 174 -27.93 10.29 -28.00
CA ALA A 174 -28.71 9.51 -28.96
C ALA A 174 -27.85 9.02 -30.15
N SER A 175 -26.55 9.37 -30.17
CA SER A 175 -25.66 9.20 -31.32
C SER A 175 -24.28 8.68 -30.91
N LYS A 176 -24.22 7.41 -30.47
CA LYS A 176 -23.12 6.42 -30.58
C LYS A 176 -23.06 5.51 -29.33
N PRO A 177 -23.00 4.17 -29.49
CA PRO A 177 -23.02 3.21 -28.39
C PRO A 177 -21.70 3.12 -27.56
N GLY A 178 -20.86 4.16 -27.56
CA GLY A 178 -19.64 4.24 -26.76
C GLY A 178 -19.88 4.95 -25.42
N GLY A 179 -20.64 4.34 -24.51
CA GLY A 179 -20.93 4.94 -23.20
C GLY A 179 -19.65 5.18 -22.38
N SER A 180 -19.32 6.44 -22.06
CA SER A 180 -18.21 6.73 -21.16
C SER A 180 -18.52 6.11 -19.78
N LYS A 181 -17.63 5.27 -19.27
CA LYS A 181 -17.77 4.70 -17.92
C LYS A 181 -17.99 5.83 -16.90
N PRO A 182 -18.89 5.65 -15.92
CA PRO A 182 -19.19 6.70 -14.97
C PRO A 182 -17.95 7.05 -14.15
N THR A 183 -17.76 8.34 -13.90
CA THR A 183 -16.61 8.89 -13.16
C THR A 183 -16.73 8.54 -11.68
N ARG A 184 -15.65 7.98 -11.11
CA ARG A 184 -15.66 7.32 -9.80
C ARG A 184 -14.45 7.71 -8.97
N ILE A 185 -14.67 8.13 -7.74
CA ILE A 185 -13.61 8.46 -6.76
C ILE A 185 -13.21 7.16 -6.03
N ASP A 186 -11.92 6.91 -5.87
CA ASP A 186 -11.44 5.69 -5.20
C ASP A 186 -11.79 5.65 -3.72
N LEU A 187 -11.49 6.72 -2.97
CA LEU A 187 -11.91 6.90 -1.57
C LEU A 187 -12.40 8.33 -1.31
N LEU A 188 -13.53 8.44 -0.62
CA LEU A 188 -14.12 9.69 -0.16
C LEU A 188 -14.35 9.62 1.35
N PHE A 189 -13.79 10.57 2.08
CA PHE A 189 -14.04 10.75 3.51
C PHE A 189 -14.75 12.07 3.76
N GLU A 190 -15.72 12.05 4.67
CA GLU A 190 -16.48 13.25 5.03
C GLU A 190 -16.90 13.23 6.50
N TRP A 191 -16.89 14.39 7.13
CA TRP A 191 -17.45 14.60 8.47
C TRP A 191 -17.94 16.04 8.62
N THR A 192 -18.73 16.31 9.65
CA THR A 192 -19.15 17.68 10.00
C THR A 192 -17.95 18.41 10.61
N ALA A 193 -17.55 19.53 10.01
CA ALA A 193 -16.39 20.31 10.42
C ALA A 193 -16.71 21.32 11.52
N ASP A 194 -17.96 21.81 11.59
CA ASP A 194 -18.37 22.85 12.52
C ASP A 194 -19.87 22.83 12.84
N ALA A 195 -20.27 23.69 13.77
CA ALA A 195 -21.65 23.84 14.23
C ALA A 195 -22.61 24.35 13.13
N GLN A 196 -22.09 25.01 12.09
CA GLN A 196 -22.88 25.47 10.94
C GLN A 196 -23.18 24.33 9.95
N GLY A 197 -22.72 23.10 10.22
CA GLY A 197 -22.97 21.95 9.38
C GLY A 197 -22.15 21.95 8.08
N ARG A 198 -21.10 22.78 7.99
CA ARG A 198 -20.13 22.67 6.89
C ARG A 198 -19.37 21.36 7.04
N ARG A 199 -18.95 20.78 5.93
CA ARG A 199 -18.32 19.46 5.92
C ARG A 199 -16.85 19.59 5.56
N ALA A 200 -16.02 18.85 6.28
CA ALA A 200 -14.68 18.58 5.83
C ALA A 200 -14.73 17.40 4.86
N VAL A 201 -14.05 17.51 3.73
CA VAL A 201 -14.06 16.50 2.67
C VAL A 201 -12.64 16.16 2.25
N VAL A 202 -12.30 14.88 2.28
CA VAL A 202 -11.03 14.37 1.73
C VAL A 202 -11.33 13.43 0.59
N VAL A 203 -10.84 13.78 -0.59
CA VAL A 203 -10.90 12.94 -1.78
C VAL A 203 -9.52 12.36 -2.04
N ILE A 204 -9.47 11.04 -2.21
CA ILE A 204 -8.23 10.33 -2.52
C ILE A 204 -8.40 9.61 -3.85
N GLU A 205 -7.49 9.90 -4.76
CA GLU A 205 -7.23 9.06 -5.94
C GLU A 205 -6.05 8.16 -5.61
N ALA A 206 -6.25 6.84 -5.57
CA ALA A 206 -5.27 5.90 -5.08
C ALA A 206 -4.67 5.11 -6.25
N LYS A 207 -3.34 5.17 -6.42
CA LYS A 207 -2.62 4.49 -7.50
C LYS A 207 -1.59 3.50 -6.97
N LEU A 208 -1.78 2.23 -7.33
CA LEU A 208 -0.91 1.09 -7.01
C LEU A 208 -0.05 0.65 -8.20
N GLY A 209 0.12 1.52 -9.19
CA GLY A 209 0.95 1.31 -10.38
C GLY A 209 0.31 1.82 -11.66
N ALA A 210 -1.00 2.12 -11.66
CA ALA A 210 -1.65 2.82 -12.76
C ALA A 210 -1.35 4.32 -12.72
N SER A 211 -1.31 4.96 -13.89
CA SER A 211 -1.20 6.42 -13.99
C SER A 211 -2.58 7.08 -13.96
N VAL A 212 -2.64 8.32 -13.47
CA VAL A 212 -3.88 9.12 -13.53
C VAL A 212 -4.17 9.57 -14.97
N GLY A 213 -5.40 9.30 -15.43
CA GLY A 213 -5.87 9.69 -16.75
C GLY A 213 -6.06 11.20 -16.89
N GLU A 214 -5.91 11.72 -18.11
CA GLU A 214 -6.14 13.14 -18.38
C GLU A 214 -7.61 13.51 -18.13
N GLY A 215 -7.83 14.68 -17.51
CA GLY A 215 -9.17 15.18 -17.20
C GLY A 215 -9.89 14.47 -16.04
N GLN A 216 -9.38 13.34 -15.55
CA GLN A 216 -10.04 12.52 -14.51
C GLN A 216 -10.24 13.27 -13.19
N LEU A 217 -9.27 14.10 -12.80
CA LEU A 217 -9.25 14.75 -11.49
C LEU A 217 -10.13 16.00 -11.37
N LYS A 218 -10.55 16.60 -12.48
CA LYS A 218 -11.37 17.83 -12.44
C LYS A 218 -12.76 17.57 -11.84
N PRO A 219 -13.53 16.55 -12.29
CA PRO A 219 -14.82 16.21 -11.67
C PRO A 219 -14.73 15.91 -10.17
N TYR A 220 -13.62 15.32 -9.72
CA TYR A 220 -13.40 14.97 -8.31
C TYR A 220 -13.31 16.22 -7.43
N ARG A 221 -12.56 17.23 -7.89
CA ARG A 221 -12.45 18.52 -7.20
C ARG A 221 -13.81 19.21 -7.07
N GLU A 222 -14.55 19.31 -8.18
CA GLU A 222 -15.86 19.96 -8.21
C GLU A 222 -16.84 19.27 -7.25
N GLU A 223 -16.83 17.93 -7.22
CA GLU A 223 -17.66 17.15 -6.32
C GLU A 223 -17.26 17.34 -4.84
N ALA A 224 -15.95 17.38 -4.54
CA ALA A 224 -15.45 17.63 -3.20
C ALA A 224 -15.91 18.99 -2.66
N GLN A 225 -15.75 20.06 -3.46
CA GLN A 225 -16.17 21.42 -3.10
C GLN A 225 -17.68 21.51 -2.85
N ARG A 226 -18.46 20.89 -3.73
CA ARG A 226 -19.93 20.83 -3.59
C ARG A 226 -20.33 20.14 -2.29
N ARG A 227 -19.66 19.03 -1.94
CA ARG A 227 -19.93 18.25 -0.73
C ARG A 227 -19.51 18.95 0.55
N ALA A 228 -18.41 19.72 0.49
CA ALA A 228 -17.89 20.48 1.62
C ALA A 228 -18.81 21.63 2.05
N ARG A 229 -19.64 22.15 1.14
CA ARG A 229 -20.56 23.28 1.41
C ARG A 229 -19.83 24.50 2.00
N GLY A 230 -18.68 24.84 1.43
CA GLY A 230 -17.80 25.90 1.93
C GLY A 230 -16.92 25.51 3.12
N GLY A 231 -16.97 24.26 3.57
CA GLY A 231 -16.00 23.68 4.51
C GLY A 231 -14.66 23.33 3.86
N PRO A 232 -13.70 22.81 4.64
CA PRO A 232 -12.36 22.55 4.15
C PRO A 232 -12.30 21.29 3.25
N VAL A 233 -11.44 21.33 2.24
CA VAL A 233 -11.26 20.25 1.26
C VAL A 233 -9.78 19.88 1.15
N ALA A 234 -9.49 18.58 1.15
CA ALA A 234 -8.19 18.04 0.75
C ALA A 234 -8.35 17.10 -0.44
N LEU A 235 -7.48 17.27 -1.44
CA LEU A 235 -7.39 16.42 -2.63
C LEU A 235 -6.03 15.74 -2.60
N VAL A 236 -6.02 14.41 -2.51
CA VAL A 236 -4.80 13.64 -2.32
C VAL A 236 -4.62 12.63 -3.44
N LEU A 237 -3.47 12.69 -4.09
CA LEU A 237 -3.02 11.66 -5.02
C LEU A 237 -2.08 10.71 -4.27
N LEU A 238 -2.59 9.52 -3.95
CA LEU A 238 -1.89 8.54 -3.13
C LEU A 238 -1.26 7.46 -4.00
N THR A 239 0.06 7.50 -4.14
CA THR A 239 0.80 6.77 -5.19
C THR A 239 1.96 5.94 -4.62
N VAL A 240 2.37 4.89 -5.34
CA VAL A 240 3.56 4.09 -4.97
C VAL A 240 4.85 4.81 -5.39
N VAL A 241 4.86 5.34 -6.61
CA VAL A 241 5.97 6.08 -7.23
C VAL A 241 5.48 7.44 -7.75
N PRO A 242 6.37 8.41 -8.00
CA PRO A 242 5.98 9.68 -8.62
C PRO A 242 5.17 9.51 -9.91
N ASP A 243 3.98 10.12 -9.96
CA ASP A 243 3.12 10.21 -11.14
C ASP A 243 3.31 11.58 -11.81
N SER A 244 3.29 11.59 -13.16
CA SER A 244 3.32 12.84 -13.94
C SER A 244 2.16 13.80 -13.62
N ALA A 245 1.02 13.27 -13.16
CA ALA A 245 -0.14 14.03 -12.71
C ALA A 245 0.17 14.95 -11.53
N GLU A 246 1.16 14.63 -10.70
CA GLU A 246 1.56 15.46 -9.56
C GLU A 246 2.02 16.85 -10.00
N ARG A 247 2.78 16.92 -11.10
CA ARG A 247 3.23 18.19 -11.68
C ARG A 247 2.10 18.93 -12.39
N ARG A 248 1.22 18.19 -13.06
CA ARG A 248 0.11 18.76 -13.86
C ARG A 248 -1.04 19.28 -12.99
N HIS A 249 -1.24 18.71 -11.81
CA HIS A 249 -2.40 18.99 -10.96
C HIS A 249 -1.99 19.51 -9.59
N ARG A 250 -1.39 20.71 -9.55
CA ARG A 250 -0.82 21.33 -8.32
C ARG A 250 -1.76 21.44 -7.12
N ALA A 251 -3.08 21.40 -7.32
CA ALA A 251 -4.03 21.42 -6.20
C ALA A 251 -4.22 20.04 -5.53
N TRP A 252 -3.59 18.98 -6.08
CA TRP A 252 -3.58 17.64 -5.50
C TRP A 252 -2.26 17.43 -4.79
N ALA A 253 -2.33 17.16 -3.49
CA ALA A 253 -1.16 16.80 -2.71
C ALA A 253 -0.72 15.38 -3.08
N ALA A 254 0.55 15.20 -3.44
CA ALA A 254 1.11 13.90 -3.72
C ALA A 254 1.59 13.25 -2.41
N VAL A 255 0.96 12.13 -2.03
CA VAL A 255 1.38 11.34 -0.86
C VAL A 255 1.84 9.97 -1.32
N ARG A 256 2.92 9.46 -0.71
CA ARG A 256 3.43 8.11 -1.00
C ARG A 256 2.78 7.10 -0.08
N TRP A 257 2.27 6.01 -0.67
CA TRP A 257 1.76 4.86 0.08
C TRP A 257 2.74 4.35 1.13
N PHE A 258 4.02 4.23 0.78
CA PHE A 258 5.04 3.76 1.72
C PHE A 258 5.16 4.64 2.97
N ALA A 259 5.19 5.97 2.79
CA ALA A 259 5.34 6.91 3.89
C ALA A 259 4.11 6.89 4.81
N LEU A 260 2.91 6.85 4.21
CA LEU A 260 1.65 6.76 4.94
C LEU A 260 1.55 5.47 5.74
N LEU A 261 1.72 4.31 5.10
CA LEU A 261 1.57 3.02 5.77
C LEU A 261 2.57 2.83 6.88
N ARG A 262 3.85 3.16 6.66
CA ARG A 262 4.87 3.02 7.70
C ARG A 262 4.48 3.75 8.99
N ARG A 263 3.98 4.98 8.89
CA ARG A 263 3.51 5.75 10.05
C ARG A 263 2.21 5.17 10.61
N TRP A 264 1.31 4.72 9.75
CA TRP A 264 0.04 4.16 10.17
C TRP A 264 0.20 2.85 10.95
N GLU A 265 1.10 1.96 10.54
CA GLU A 265 1.40 0.74 11.31
C GLU A 265 1.90 1.05 12.72
N GLY A 266 2.65 2.15 12.89
CA GLY A 266 3.07 2.63 14.22
C GLY A 266 1.89 3.02 15.10
N VAL A 267 0.93 3.78 14.55
CA VAL A 267 -0.29 4.19 15.26
C VAL A 267 -1.18 2.98 15.58
N LEU A 268 -1.34 2.06 14.64
CA LEU A 268 -2.16 0.85 14.82
C LEU A 268 -1.56 -0.08 15.90
N ALA A 269 -0.23 -0.22 15.92
CA ALA A 269 0.46 -1.00 16.94
C ALA A 269 0.28 -0.40 18.34
N ALA A 270 0.42 0.91 18.48
CA ALA A 270 0.18 1.62 19.74
C ALA A 270 -1.28 1.46 20.21
N ALA A 271 -2.23 1.39 19.28
CA ALA A 271 -3.64 1.16 19.58
C ALA A 271 -4.00 -0.32 19.84
N GLY A 272 -3.06 -1.25 19.64
CA GLY A 272 -3.33 -2.68 19.81
C GLY A 272 -4.34 -3.25 18.81
N ASP A 273 -4.48 -2.68 17.62
CA ASP A 273 -5.41 -3.15 16.57
C ASP A 273 -5.00 -4.48 15.88
N ASP A 274 -5.25 -5.59 16.57
CA ASP A 274 -4.90 -6.95 16.16
C ASP A 274 -5.83 -7.61 15.12
N ASP A 275 -6.66 -6.84 14.41
CA ASP A 275 -7.66 -7.40 13.48
C ASP A 275 -7.00 -8.19 12.34
N PRO A 276 -7.24 -9.52 12.25
CA PRO A 276 -6.58 -10.37 11.27
C PRO A 276 -7.06 -10.13 9.84
N GLU A 277 -8.28 -9.63 9.62
CA GLU A 277 -8.75 -9.27 8.28
C GLU A 277 -8.07 -7.97 7.82
N PHE A 278 -8.01 -6.98 8.72
CA PHE A 278 -7.37 -5.72 8.40
C PHE A 278 -5.86 -5.88 8.19
N ALA A 279 -5.18 -6.68 9.02
CA ALA A 279 -3.78 -7.02 8.84
C ALA A 279 -3.52 -7.72 7.50
N ARG A 280 -4.42 -8.61 7.05
CA ARG A 280 -4.34 -9.28 5.73
C ARG A 280 -4.46 -8.30 4.56
N VAL A 281 -5.37 -7.33 4.62
CA VAL A 281 -5.52 -6.29 3.59
C VAL A 281 -4.27 -5.42 3.53
N ARG A 282 -3.76 -4.97 4.69
CA ARG A 282 -2.52 -4.19 4.77
C ARG A 282 -1.32 -5.00 4.26
N ALA A 283 -1.24 -6.30 4.55
CA ALA A 283 -0.20 -7.18 4.02
C ALA A 283 -0.20 -7.23 2.48
N HIS A 284 -1.39 -7.29 1.89
CA HIS A 284 -1.53 -7.30 0.43
C HIS A 284 -1.10 -5.97 -0.19
N LEU A 285 -1.49 -4.86 0.45
CA LEU A 285 -1.09 -3.52 0.03
C LEU A 285 0.43 -3.31 0.13
N TRP A 286 1.06 -3.74 1.23
CA TRP A 286 2.52 -3.73 1.36
C TRP A 286 3.23 -4.51 0.25
N ARG A 287 2.72 -5.69 -0.10
CA ARG A 287 3.26 -6.47 -1.24
C ARG A 287 3.17 -5.69 -2.54
N PHE A 288 2.04 -5.05 -2.83
CA PHE A 288 1.91 -4.20 -4.01
C PHE A 288 2.94 -3.06 -4.04
N ILE A 289 3.13 -2.38 -2.91
CA ILE A 289 4.10 -1.28 -2.80
C ILE A 289 5.52 -1.81 -3.05
N LEU A 290 5.88 -2.92 -2.41
CA LEU A 290 7.22 -3.50 -2.50
C LEU A 290 7.53 -4.10 -3.87
N SER A 291 6.54 -4.71 -4.54
CA SER A 291 6.72 -5.28 -5.88
C SER A 291 6.77 -4.23 -6.98
N ASN A 292 6.23 -3.03 -6.77
CA ASN A 292 6.23 -1.95 -7.76
C ASN A 292 7.35 -0.92 -7.57
N ARG A 293 8.22 -1.10 -6.56
CA ARG A 293 9.48 -0.35 -6.50
C ARG A 293 10.41 -0.90 -7.57
N ARG A 294 10.38 -0.31 -8.77
CA ARG A 294 11.53 -0.44 -9.67
C ARG A 294 12.75 0.10 -8.92
N PRO A 295 13.91 -0.60 -8.93
CA PRO A 295 15.13 0.00 -8.46
C PRO A 295 15.34 1.32 -9.22
N PRO A 296 15.82 2.39 -8.57
CA PRO A 296 16.23 3.58 -9.28
C PRO A 296 17.23 3.17 -10.37
N ALA A 297 17.00 3.66 -11.59
CA ALA A 297 17.93 3.48 -12.71
C ALA A 297 19.24 4.22 -12.44
#